data_AF-A0A432I2I1-F1
#
_entry.id   AF-A0A432I2I1-F1
#
_cell.length_a   1.000
_cell.length_b   1.000
_cell.length_c   1.000
_cell.angle_alpha   90.00
_cell.angle_beta   90.00
_cell.angle_gamma   90.00
#
_symmetry.space_group_name_H-M   'P 1'
#
loop_
_entity.id
_entity.type
_entity.pdbx_description
1 polymer ?
#
loop_
_entity_poly.entity_id
_entity_poly.type
_entity_poly.pdbx_seq_one_letter_code
_entity_poly.pdbx_strand_id
1 'polypeptide(L)' 'VPVKLGDTAGSVRTPPPTLGQHTHAVLRELGYDADQIAALEQAEAI' A
#
# COMPACT_ATOMS: atom_id res chain seq x y z
N VAL A 1 -2.42 15.21 -16.88
CA VAL A 1 -1.37 14.22 -17.23
C VAL A 1 -0.62 14.74 -18.44
N PRO A 2 0.71 14.87 -18.39
CA PRO A 2 1.49 15.57 -19.41
C PRO A 2 1.44 14.90 -20.79
N VAL A 3 1.22 13.57 -20.84
CA VAL A 3 0.95 12.83 -22.07
C VAL A 3 -0.49 12.31 -22.05
N LYS A 4 -1.20 12.47 -23.16
CA LYS A 4 -2.57 11.95 -23.35
C LYS A 4 -2.51 10.67 -24.17
N LEU A 5 -2.87 9.56 -23.54
CA LEU A 5 -3.07 8.27 -24.18
C LEU A 5 -4.51 8.21 -24.73
N GLY A 6 -4.71 7.54 -25.87
CA GLY A 6 -6.03 7.37 -26.46
C GLY A 6 -6.91 6.44 -25.62
N ASP A 7 -6.60 5.14 -25.65
CA ASP A 7 -7.45 4.12 -25.03
C ASP A 7 -7.29 4.04 -23.50
N THR A 8 -6.10 4.35 -22.97
CA THR A 8 -5.76 4.21 -21.54
C THR A 8 -5.35 5.55 -20.92
N ALA A 9 -6.22 6.56 -21.01
CA ALA A 9 -5.95 7.88 -20.46
C ALA A 9 -5.59 7.80 -18.97
N GLY A 10 -4.40 8.29 -18.60
CA GLY A 10 -3.97 8.38 -17.21
C GLY A 10 -4.83 9.37 -16.41
N SER A 11 -4.81 9.25 -15.08
CA SER A 11 -5.53 10.15 -14.18
C SER A 11 -4.82 10.29 -12.84
N VAL A 12 -4.96 11.45 -12.19
CA VAL A 12 -4.61 11.63 -10.78
C VAL A 12 -5.85 11.30 -9.97
N ARG A 13 -5.85 10.15 -9.29
CA ARG A 13 -7.06 9.59 -8.64
C ARG A 13 -7.11 9.89 -7.14
N THR A 14 -5.97 9.88 -6.47
CA THR A 14 -5.87 9.97 -5.01
C THR A 14 -4.65 10.81 -4.62
N PRO A 15 -4.67 11.40 -3.41
CA PRO A 15 -3.48 11.97 -2.81
C PRO A 15 -2.36 10.92 -2.63
N PRO A 16 -1.10 11.35 -2.42
CA PRO A 16 -0.03 10.44 -2.04
C PRO A 16 -0.37 9.72 -0.72
N PRO A 17 0.07 8.46 -0.56
CA PRO A 17 -0.16 7.73 0.68
C PRO A 17 0.65 8.33 1.84
N THR A 18 0.15 8.17 3.07
CA THR A 18 0.93 8.46 4.28
C THR A 18 1.94 7.34 4.56
N LEU A 19 2.92 7.63 5.42
CA LEU A 19 3.84 6.59 5.93
C LEU A 19 3.00 5.47 6.58
N GLY A 20 3.24 4.23 6.16
CA GLY A 20 2.58 3.05 6.70
C GLY A 20 1.14 2.78 6.21
N GLN A 21 0.53 3.65 5.38
CA GLN A 21 -0.89 3.55 4.99
C GLN A 21 -1.28 2.17 4.42
N HIS A 22 -0.37 1.50 3.71
CA HIS A 22 -0.64 0.22 3.04
C HIS A 22 0.13 -0.96 3.63
N THR A 23 0.90 -0.78 4.71
CA THR A 23 1.74 -1.84 5.31
C THR A 23 0.92 -3.09 5.61
N HIS A 24 -0.19 -2.95 6.34
CA HIS A 24 -1.09 -4.05 6.68
C HIS A 24 -1.72 -4.72 5.47
N ALA A 25 -2.07 -3.95 4.43
CA ALA A 25 -2.70 -4.49 3.23
C ALA A 25 -1.72 -5.39 2.46
N VAL A 26 -0.47 -4.94 2.30
CA VAL A 26 0.60 -5.71 1.66
C VAL A 26 0.94 -6.96 2.47
N LEU A 27 1.09 -6.85 3.79
CA LEU A 27 1.39 -8.02 4.64
C LEU A 27 0.29 -9.09 4.55
N ARG A 28 -0.99 -8.69 4.54
CA ARG A 28 -2.10 -9.64 4.35
C ARG A 28 -2.10 -10.29 2.97
N GLU A 29 -1.78 -9.54 1.92
CA GLU A 29 -1.64 -10.10 0.56
C GLU A 29 -0.49 -11.13 0.48
N LEU A 30 0.58 -10.92 1.25
CA LEU A 30 1.68 -11.86 1.39
C LEU A 30 1.35 -13.07 2.28
N GLY A 31 0.15 -13.12 2.87
CA GLY A 31 -0.33 -14.24 3.68
C GLY A 31 -0.03 -14.14 5.18
N TYR A 32 0.37 -12.97 5.68
CA TYR A 32 0.52 -12.76 7.12
C TYR A 32 -0.85 -12.64 7.79
N ASP A 33 -1.04 -13.39 8.87
CA ASP A 33 -2.20 -13.28 9.74
C ASP A 33 -2.07 -12.11 10.73
N ALA A 34 -3.13 -11.86 11.51
CA ALA A 34 -3.17 -10.75 12.45
C ALA A 34 -2.13 -10.87 13.57
N ASP A 35 -1.85 -12.09 14.04
CA ASP A 35 -0.93 -12.32 15.15
C ASP A 35 0.53 -12.11 14.69
N GLN A 36 0.85 -12.54 13.48
CA GLN A 36 2.15 -12.31 12.85
C GLN A 36 2.40 -10.82 12.59
N ILE A 37 1.38 -10.06 12.15
CA ILE A 37 1.52 -8.61 11.94
C ILE A 37 1.74 -7.89 13.28
N ALA A 38 0.97 -8.24 14.31
CA ALA A 38 1.16 -7.66 15.65
C ALA A 38 2.56 -7.94 16.21
N ALA A 39 3.12 -9.12 15.94
CA ALA A 39 4.51 -9.43 16.32
C ALA A 39 5.53 -8.55 15.59
N LEU A 40 5.30 -8.20 14.32
CA LEU A 40 6.17 -7.29 13.56
C LEU A 40 6.10 -5.85 14.10
N GLU A 41 4.90 -5.38 14.48
CA GLU A 41 4.72 -4.07 15.13
C GLU A 41 5.47 -4.02 16.47
N GLN A 42 5.35 -5.07 17.29
CA GLN A 42 6.06 -5.16 18.58
C GLN A 42 7.57 -5.22 18.43
N ALA A 43 8.06 -5.80 17.33
CA ALA A 43 9.48 -5.89 17.02
C ALA A 43 10.06 -4.62 16.35
N GLU A 44 9.25 -3.58 16.12
CA GLU A 44 9.63 -2.37 15.39
C GLU A 44 10.19 -2.66 13.98
N ALA A 45 9.74 -3.76 13.36
CA ALA A 45 10.16 -4.16 12.03
C ALA A 45 9.35 -3.48 10.91
N ILE A 46 8.25 -2.80 11.26
CA ILE A 46 7.30 -2.13 10.36
C ILE A 46 6.77 -0.83 10.95
#